data_AF-A0A943D2B6-F1
#
_entry.id   AF-A0A943D2B6-F1
#
_cell.length_a   1.000
_cell.length_b   1.000
_cell.length_c   1.000
_cell.angle_alpha   90.00
_cell.angle_beta   90.00
_cell.angle_gamma   90.00
#
_symmetry.space_group_name_H-M   'P 1'
#
loop_
_entity.id
_entity.type
_entity.pdbx_description
1 polymer ?
#
loop_
_entity_poly.entity_id
_entity_poly.type
_entity_poly.pdbx_seq_one_letter_code
_entity_poly.pdbx_strand_id
1 'polypeptide(L)' 'MNAKINTALVPEWKNSRQYEAVIEVPKGTTINIGRVEKQYTKTGALLEGNGDQILLPQGWSSEWIKEIREVPSR' A
#
# COMPACT_ATOMS: atom_id res chain seq x y z
N MET A 1 -10.08 -1.11 -11.39
CA MET A 1 -8.66 -1.23 -11.01
C MET A 1 -8.48 -2.43 -10.10
N ASN A 2 -7.67 -3.43 -10.46
CA ASN A 2 -7.34 -4.53 -9.57
C ASN A 2 -6.14 -4.13 -8.71
N ALA A 3 -6.39 -3.56 -7.53
CA ALA A 3 -5.28 -3.01 -6.75
C ALA A 3 -4.26 -4.07 -6.31
N LYS A 4 -4.60 -5.37 -6.22
CA LYS A 4 -3.58 -6.41 -5.94
C LYS A 4 -2.51 -6.50 -7.05
N ILE A 5 -2.92 -6.33 -8.30
CA ILE A 5 -2.01 -6.34 -9.46
C ILE A 5 -1.24 -5.03 -9.50
N ASN A 6 -1.92 -3.90 -9.30
CA ASN A 6 -1.30 -2.57 -9.41
C ASN A 6 -0.31 -2.28 -8.26
N THR A 7 -0.53 -2.85 -7.07
CA THR A 7 0.39 -2.69 -5.93
C THR A 7 1.41 -3.82 -5.82
N ALA A 8 1.45 -4.71 -6.82
CA ALA A 8 2.39 -5.84 -6.90
C ALA A 8 2.56 -6.62 -5.58
N LEU A 9 1.47 -6.81 -4.84
CA LEU A 9 1.50 -7.48 -3.54
C LEU A 9 1.63 -8.98 -3.75
N VAL A 10 2.85 -9.49 -3.61
CA VAL A 10 3.08 -10.93 -3.70
C VAL A 10 2.37 -11.65 -2.53
N PRO A 11 1.64 -12.76 -2.80
CA PRO A 11 0.86 -13.45 -1.77
C PRO A 11 1.67 -13.90 -0.55
N GLU A 12 2.96 -14.17 -0.73
CA GLU A 12 3.87 -14.66 0.29
C GLU A 12 4.13 -13.67 1.41
N TRP A 13 3.91 -12.38 1.16
CA TRP A 13 3.97 -11.33 2.19
C TRP A 13 2.76 -11.36 3.13
N LYS A 14 1.72 -12.17 2.81
CA LYS A 14 0.51 -12.34 3.61
C LYS A 14 -0.23 -11.03 3.91
N ASN A 15 -0.14 -10.06 3.00
CA ASN A 15 -0.88 -8.81 3.10
C ASN A 15 -2.38 -9.03 2.92
N SER A 16 -3.19 -8.34 3.73
CA SER A 16 -4.63 -8.20 3.51
C SER A 16 -4.94 -6.82 2.93
N ARG A 17 -6.06 -6.70 2.22
CA ARG A 17 -6.64 -5.40 1.83
C ARG A 17 -7.90 -5.10 2.65
N GLN A 18 -7.86 -5.47 3.93
CA GLN A 18 -9.03 -5.42 4.80
C GLN A 18 -9.42 -4.00 5.19
N TYR A 19 -8.46 -3.08 5.21
CA TYR A 19 -8.69 -1.72 5.70
C TYR A 19 -8.26 -0.67 4.67
N GLU A 20 -9.03 0.41 4.63
CA GLU A 20 -8.64 1.67 4.00
C GLU A 20 -8.59 2.75 5.08
N ALA A 21 -7.55 3.58 5.06
CA ALA A 21 -7.31 4.60 6.07
C ALA A 21 -7.15 5.99 5.44
N VAL A 22 -7.68 7.01 6.11
CA VAL A 22 -7.38 8.42 5.82
C VAL A 22 -6.26 8.85 6.75
N ILE A 23 -5.12 9.24 6.18
CA ILE A 23 -3.93 9.68 6.93
C ILE A 23 -3.75 11.18 6.73
N GLU A 24 -3.74 11.92 7.82
CA GLU A 24 -3.39 13.35 7.84
C GLU A 24 -1.91 13.50 8.17
N VAL A 25 -1.11 13.83 7.16
CA VAL A 25 0.35 13.97 7.29
C VAL A 25 0.67 15.32 7.92
N PRO A 26 1.45 15.39 9.02
CA PRO A 26 1.81 16.64 9.67
C PRO A 26 2.61 17.56 8.75
N LYS A 27 2.35 18.87 8.87
CA LYS A 27 3.08 19.90 8.14
C LYS A 27 4.59 19.77 8.35
N GLY A 28 5.35 19.89 7.27
CA GLY A 28 6.81 19.76 7.29
C GLY A 28 7.34 18.33 7.20
N THR A 29 6.46 17.33 7.15
CA THR A 29 6.85 15.93 6.89
C THR A 29 7.25 15.76 5.42
N THR A 30 8.38 15.09 5.18
CA THR A 30 8.76 14.64 3.85
C THR A 30 8.18 13.25 3.60
N ILE A 31 7.39 13.09 2.53
CA ILE A 31 6.87 11.80 2.07
C ILE A 31 7.50 11.48 0.72
N ASN A 32 8.03 10.27 0.59
CA ASN A 32 8.52 9.79 -0.70
C ASN A 32 7.34 9.21 -1.48
N ILE A 33 7.15 9.68 -2.71
CA ILE A 33 6.14 9.17 -3.65
C ILE A 33 6.89 8.46 -4.77
N GLY A 34 6.43 7.26 -5.12
CA GLY A 34 7.05 6.46 -6.17
C GLY A 34 6.02 5.66 -6.94
N ARG A 35 6.51 5.03 -8.02
CA ARG A 35 5.75 4.02 -8.77
C ARG A 35 6.09 2.65 -8.20
N VAL A 36 5.10 1.79 -8.01
CA VAL A 36 5.31 0.39 -7.63
C VAL A 36 5.98 -0.33 -8.79
N GLU A 37 7.12 -0.97 -8.53
CA GLU A 37 7.85 -1.76 -9.51
C GLU A 37 7.31 -3.19 -9.60
N LYS A 38 7.49 -3.83 -10.76
CA LYS A 38 7.05 -5.20 -11.00
C LYS A 38 7.63 -6.20 -10.01
N GLN A 39 6.83 -7.21 -9.66
CA GLN A 39 7.23 -8.30 -8.76
C GLN A 39 6.91 -9.66 -9.39
N TYR A 40 7.60 -10.69 -8.89
CA TYR A 40 7.37 -12.08 -9.28
C TYR A 40 6.96 -12.90 -8.05
N THR A 41 5.86 -13.66 -8.16
CA THR A 41 5.50 -14.64 -7.13
C THR A 41 6.50 -15.79 -7.10
N LYS A 42 6.51 -16.62 -6.04
CA LYS A 42 7.38 -17.81 -6.01
C LYS A 42 7.08 -18.81 -7.13
N THR A 43 5.85 -18.81 -7.64
CA THR A 43 5.43 -19.64 -8.79
C THR A 43 5.79 -19.03 -10.13
N GLY A 44 6.41 -17.84 -10.16
CA GLY A 44 6.85 -17.16 -11.37
C GLY A 44 5.79 -16.28 -12.04
N ALA A 45 4.62 -16.09 -11.42
CA ALA A 45 3.61 -15.18 -11.95
C ALA A 45 4.07 -13.72 -11.84
N LEU A 46 3.89 -12.96 -12.91
CA LEU A 46 4.24 -11.54 -12.98
C LEU A 46 3.12 -10.68 -12.39
N LEU A 47 3.48 -9.77 -11.49
CA LEU A 47 2.65 -8.67 -11.03
C LEU A 47 3.26 -7.37 -11.56
N GLU A 48 2.59 -6.75 -12.53
CA GLU A 48 3.11 -5.58 -13.26
C GLU A 48 3.35 -4.34 -12.38
N GLY A 49 2.66 -4.24 -11.24
CA GLY A 49 2.74 -3.04 -10.42
C GLY A 49 2.15 -1.83 -11.15
N ASN A 50 2.90 -0.73 -11.20
CA ASN A 50 2.52 0.57 -11.75
C ASN A 50 1.47 1.37 -10.96
N GLY A 51 1.07 0.90 -9.76
CA GLY A 51 0.34 1.73 -8.81
C GLY A 51 1.21 2.86 -8.26
N ASP A 52 0.59 3.94 -7.79
CA ASP A 52 1.29 4.91 -6.94
C ASP A 52 1.55 4.28 -5.57
N GLN A 53 2.71 4.58 -4.99
CA GLN A 53 3.05 4.21 -3.62
C GLN A 53 3.64 5.40 -2.88
N ILE A 54 3.43 5.39 -1.56
CA ILE A 54 4.09 6.31 -0.64
C ILE A 54 4.89 5.52 0.38
N LEU A 55 5.99 6.09 0.86
CA LEU A 55 6.73 5.57 2.00
C LEU A 55 6.49 6.47 3.21
N LEU A 56 5.84 5.92 4.23
CA LEU A 56 5.69 6.62 5.51
C LEU A 56 7.05 6.66 6.24
N PRO A 57 7.37 7.75 6.96
CA PRO A 57 8.59 7.84 7.73
C PRO A 57 8.67 6.71 8.76
N GLN A 58 9.90 6.26 9.06
CA GLN A 58 10.12 5.30 10.13
C GLN A 58 9.59 5.87 11.46
N GLY A 59 8.78 5.10 12.17
CA GLY A 59 8.20 5.51 13.46
C GLY A 59 7.07 6.53 13.38
N TRP A 60 6.40 6.67 12.22
CA TRP A 60 5.20 7.50 12.11
C TRP A 60 4.13 7.12 13.15
N SER A 61 3.43 8.13 13.69
CA SER A 61 2.43 7.94 14.74
C SER A 61 1.10 7.48 14.14
N SER A 62 0.46 6.47 14.75
CA SER A 62 -0.88 6.04 14.36
C SER A 62 -1.95 7.12 14.57
N GLU A 63 -1.66 8.18 15.33
CA GLU A 63 -2.54 9.36 15.49
C GLU A 63 -2.75 10.14 14.19
N TRP A 64 -1.93 9.89 13.16
CA TRP A 64 -2.13 10.47 11.83
C TRP A 64 -3.35 9.87 11.15
N ILE A 65 -3.79 8.68 11.56
CA ILE A 65 -4.96 8.03 11.02
C ILE A 65 -6.21 8.72 11.58
N LYS A 66 -6.97 9.38 10.70
CA LYS A 66 -8.23 10.04 11.06
C LYS A 66 -9.43 9.11 10.96
N GLU A 67 -9.39 8.21 9.98
CA GLU A 67 -10.47 7.27 9.71
C GLU A 67 -9.89 5.94 9.26
N ILE A 68 -10.56 4.85 9.65
CA ILE A 68 -10.32 3.50 9.15
C ILE A 68 -11.68 2.91 8.78
N ARG A 69 -11.78 2.31 7.61
CA ARG A 69 -12.96 1.53 7.20
C ARG A 69 -12.57 0.15 6.73
N GLU A 70 -13.41 -0.83 7.03
CA GLU A 70 -13.29 -2.16 6.43
C GLU A 70 -13.67 -2.10 4.95
N VAL A 71 -12.80 -2.66 4.11
CA VAL A 71 -13.05 -2.80 2.69
C VAL A 71 -13.76 -4.14 2.49
N PRO A 72 -14.97 -4.16 1.91
CA PRO A 72 -15.70 -5.40 1.67
C PRO A 72 -14.89 -6.34 0.77
N SER A 73 -14.86 -7.62 1.14
CA SER A 73 -14.34 -8.69 0.29
C SER A 73 -15.26 -8.86 -0.92
N ARG A 74 -14.97 -8.15 -2.01
CA ARG A 74 -15.54 -8.44 -3.34
C ARG A 74 -14.50 -9.10 -4.22
#